data_AF-A0A3P9N2X3-F1
#
_entry.id   AF-A0A3P9N2X3-F1
#
_cell.length_a   1.000
_cell.length_b   1.000
_cell.length_c   1.000
_cell.angle_alpha   90.00
_cell.angle_beta   90.00
_cell.angle_gamma   90.00
#
_symmetry.space_group_name_H-M   'P 1'
#
loop_
_entity.id
_entity.type
_entity.pdbx_description
1 polymer ?
#
loop_
_entity_poly.entity_id
_entity_poly.type
_entity_poly.pdbx_seq_one_letter_code
_entity_poly.pdbx_strand_id
1 'polypeptide(L)'
;MEAMEDDSSEVKDDHNHNYCGGKVRAALSSQVPDGVGAPEPVCPTVPGGEPAKRQAKLWSGSPRGSKFMDSDTGSENSEVSEPDCSAASTEDKFRLDSTSKFLLNAMAIEDYRKNHWPNLEEAIDRLLIQNLSDHISVSYAQIYGYVYKCVCQQHSELLYSDLTSKITAHLQQVSTQLQASPTENLIENFNIALTQYLASLQCIVPVFIYLNKFYIESKLNRDLKEDLMKLFADHVAEEHLRKLMPLLIKAHSMPFQVHPSTMASVVKGLYSLRPEWAQLAPALFSSFIPQIHPPAVESQLHDYADRDRKLQMELSMKGFPRGDQSRKRASEDS
;
A
#
# COMPACT_ATOMS: atom_id res chain seq x y z
N MET A 1 2.17 -24.40 -62.59
CA MET A 1 3.63 -24.40 -62.79
C MET A 1 4.01 -22.97 -63.04
N GLU A 2 4.41 -22.26 -61.98
CA GLU A 2 5.43 -21.19 -61.99
C GLU A 2 5.47 -20.62 -60.56
N ALA A 3 6.67 -20.66 -60.00
CA ALA A 3 7.06 -20.20 -58.69
C ALA A 3 7.76 -18.86 -58.86
N MET A 4 7.64 -17.97 -57.86
CA MET A 4 8.49 -16.81 -57.58
C MET A 4 7.81 -16.06 -56.44
N GLU A 5 8.44 -15.52 -55.40
CA GLU A 5 9.70 -15.74 -54.70
C GLU A 5 9.52 -14.87 -53.43
N ASP A 6 10.03 -15.37 -52.31
CA ASP A 6 9.89 -14.84 -50.96
C ASP A 6 10.79 -13.60 -50.78
N ASP A 7 10.25 -12.45 -50.37
CA ASP A 7 11.06 -11.25 -50.05
C ASP A 7 10.84 -10.84 -48.59
N SER A 8 11.56 -11.54 -47.71
CA SER A 8 11.69 -11.22 -46.28
C SER A 8 12.81 -10.20 -46.09
N SER A 9 12.47 -8.95 -45.81
CA SER A 9 13.45 -7.92 -45.44
C SER A 9 13.75 -7.97 -43.94
N GLU A 10 14.88 -8.61 -43.64
CA GLU A 10 15.52 -8.73 -42.33
C GLU A 10 16.17 -7.38 -41.93
N VAL A 11 15.57 -6.65 -41.00
CA VAL A 11 16.17 -5.44 -40.39
C VAL A 11 17.03 -5.86 -39.20
N LYS A 12 18.35 -5.67 -39.37
CA LYS A 12 19.40 -5.92 -38.39
C LYS A 12 19.66 -4.67 -37.54
N ASP A 13 19.72 -4.92 -36.23
CA ASP A 13 20.62 -4.36 -35.21
C ASP A 13 20.56 -2.87 -34.82
N ASP A 14 20.29 -2.63 -33.53
CA ASP A 14 21.24 -1.90 -32.67
C ASP A 14 20.88 -2.14 -31.20
N HIS A 15 21.59 -3.08 -30.57
CA HIS A 15 21.54 -3.34 -29.13
C HIS A 15 22.39 -2.31 -28.38
N ASN A 16 21.73 -1.39 -27.67
CA ASN A 16 22.36 -0.46 -26.74
C ASN A 16 22.80 -1.21 -25.46
N HIS A 17 24.09 -1.51 -25.36
CA HIS A 17 24.74 -2.01 -24.14
C HIS A 17 25.18 -0.84 -23.25
N ASN A 18 24.57 -0.69 -22.08
CA ASN A 18 25.15 0.13 -21.01
C ASN A 18 25.65 -0.78 -19.87
N TYR A 19 26.92 -1.17 -19.99
CA TYR A 19 27.66 -1.94 -18.99
C TYR A 19 28.58 -0.96 -18.23
N CYS A 20 28.25 -0.63 -16.98
CA CYS A 20 29.16 0.10 -16.09
C CYS A 20 29.51 -0.77 -14.89
N GLY A 21 30.61 -1.51 -15.03
CA GLY A 21 31.33 -2.15 -13.94
C GLY A 21 32.77 -1.63 -13.91
N GLY A 22 33.16 -1.01 -12.79
CA GLY A 22 34.53 -0.55 -12.59
C GLY A 22 34.76 0.10 -11.23
N LYS A 23 35.00 -0.70 -10.19
CA LYS A 23 35.74 -0.28 -8.98
C LYS A 23 37.22 -0.11 -9.37
N VAL A 24 37.92 0.91 -8.87
CA VAL A 24 39.20 0.82 -8.12
C VAL A 24 39.61 2.21 -7.55
N ARG A 25 39.80 2.22 -6.21
CA ARG A 25 40.67 2.99 -5.29
C ARG A 25 41.13 4.44 -5.52
N ALA A 26 40.88 5.21 -4.45
CA ALA A 26 41.74 6.13 -3.68
C ALA A 26 43.19 6.43 -4.11
N ALA A 27 43.50 7.73 -4.21
CA ALA A 27 44.76 8.34 -3.79
C ALA A 27 44.57 9.84 -3.48
N LEU A 28 45.20 10.30 -2.38
CA LEU A 28 45.29 11.70 -1.95
C LEU A 28 46.18 12.54 -2.89
N SER A 29 45.88 13.82 -3.07
CA SER A 29 46.87 14.90 -2.89
C SER A 29 46.23 16.29 -2.83
N SER A 30 46.72 17.05 -1.86
CA SER A 30 46.56 18.44 -1.44
C SER A 30 46.77 19.53 -2.51
N GLN A 31 46.02 20.64 -2.40
CA GLN A 31 46.52 22.02 -2.17
C GLN A 31 45.38 23.06 -2.26
N VAL A 32 45.24 23.89 -1.22
CA VAL A 32 44.46 25.15 -1.18
C VAL A 32 45.33 26.18 -0.44
N PRO A 33 45.43 27.45 -0.88
CA PRO A 33 46.26 28.45 -0.22
C PRO A 33 45.51 29.23 0.88
N ASP A 34 46.32 29.69 1.85
CA ASP A 34 46.02 30.50 3.03
C ASP A 34 45.35 31.86 2.77
N GLY A 35 44.58 32.35 3.77
CA GLY A 35 44.43 33.80 3.96
C GLY A 35 43.22 34.35 4.75
N VAL A 36 43.33 34.35 6.09
CA VAL A 36 42.87 35.38 7.07
C VAL A 36 41.39 35.46 7.51
N GLY A 37 41.17 35.20 8.82
CA GLY A 37 40.35 36.06 9.70
C GLY A 37 39.22 35.39 10.49
N ALA A 38 39.44 35.06 11.76
CA ALA A 38 38.40 34.74 12.76
C ALA A 38 38.67 35.49 14.08
N PRO A 39 37.62 35.75 14.88
CA PRO A 39 37.75 35.72 16.34
C PRO A 39 36.70 34.82 17.05
N GLU A 40 37.10 34.37 18.23
CA GLU A 40 36.48 33.39 19.16
C GLU A 40 35.13 33.78 19.81
N PRO A 41 34.55 32.84 20.60
CA PRO A 41 34.17 33.20 21.98
C PRO A 41 34.52 32.15 23.07
N VAL A 42 35.27 32.63 24.09
CA VAL A 42 35.09 32.57 25.57
C VAL A 42 34.34 31.40 26.25
N CYS A 43 35.04 30.71 27.17
CA CYS A 43 34.54 29.83 28.26
C CYS A 43 34.30 30.59 29.59
N PRO A 44 33.64 30.00 30.61
CA PRO A 44 34.39 29.49 31.79
C PRO A 44 33.77 28.24 32.48
N THR A 45 34.53 27.21 32.89
CA THR A 45 35.20 26.97 34.22
C THR A 45 34.42 26.04 35.17
N VAL A 46 35.11 24.97 35.59
CA VAL A 46 34.78 24.03 36.70
C VAL A 46 35.60 24.40 37.94
N PRO A 47 35.18 24.01 39.16
CA PRO A 47 36.15 23.35 40.05
C PRO A 47 35.58 22.10 40.76
N GLY A 48 36.47 21.12 41.04
CA GLY A 48 36.15 19.79 41.56
C GLY A 48 36.32 19.59 43.08
N GLY A 49 36.11 18.34 43.51
CA GLY A 49 36.41 17.80 44.86
C GLY A 49 35.75 16.43 45.13
N GLU A 50 36.57 15.39 45.28
CA GLU A 50 36.33 13.95 45.63
C GLU A 50 35.85 13.71 47.11
N PRO A 51 35.75 12.46 47.66
CA PRO A 51 35.16 11.17 47.17
C PRO A 51 34.39 10.38 48.29
N ALA A 52 33.64 9.30 47.95
CA ALA A 52 33.41 8.15 48.87
C ALA A 52 32.80 6.89 48.22
N LYS A 53 33.66 5.87 48.03
CA LYS A 53 33.55 4.45 48.44
C LYS A 53 32.28 3.58 48.16
N ARG A 54 32.61 2.37 47.62
CA ARG A 54 31.98 1.02 47.76
C ARG A 54 30.78 0.77 46.83
N GLN A 55 30.60 -0.39 46.18
CA GLN A 55 31.29 -1.69 46.17
C GLN A 55 30.76 -2.49 44.96
N ALA A 56 31.63 -3.28 44.31
CA ALA A 56 31.45 -4.67 43.82
C ALA A 56 30.14 -5.08 43.07
N LYS A 57 30.15 -5.92 42.03
CA LYS A 57 31.12 -6.92 41.59
C LYS A 57 30.80 -7.40 40.17
N LEU A 58 31.89 -7.70 39.47
CA LEU A 58 32.04 -8.35 38.18
C LEU A 58 31.93 -9.88 38.36
N TRP A 59 31.29 -10.62 37.45
CA TRP A 59 31.99 -11.51 36.49
C TRP A 59 31.11 -12.55 35.79
N SER A 60 31.46 -12.68 34.52
CA SER A 60 31.17 -13.69 33.50
C SER A 60 31.71 -15.09 33.80
N GLY A 61 31.13 -16.12 33.15
CA GLY A 61 31.83 -17.37 32.86
C GLY A 61 30.93 -18.59 32.59
N SER A 62 30.89 -19.05 31.34
CA SER A 62 30.52 -20.43 30.92
C SER A 62 31.83 -21.27 30.77
N PRO A 63 31.88 -22.56 30.35
CA PRO A 63 30.85 -23.61 30.11
C PRO A 63 31.25 -25.06 30.57
N ARG A 64 30.39 -26.05 30.23
CA ARG A 64 30.66 -27.47 29.83
C ARG A 64 30.30 -28.62 30.82
N GLY A 65 29.37 -29.50 30.38
CA GLY A 65 29.64 -30.95 30.31
C GLY A 65 28.63 -31.97 30.90
N SER A 66 28.19 -32.91 30.04
CA SER A 66 27.71 -34.30 30.32
C SER A 66 26.19 -34.49 30.60
N LYS A 67 25.48 -35.57 30.22
CA LYS A 67 25.65 -36.74 29.32
C LYS A 67 24.35 -37.59 29.40
N PHE A 68 23.96 -38.26 28.31
CA PHE A 68 23.17 -39.52 28.18
C PHE A 68 21.72 -39.66 28.75
N MET A 69 20.75 -39.97 27.88
CA MET A 69 20.20 -41.33 27.65
C MET A 69 19.08 -41.31 26.58
N ASP A 70 19.21 -42.19 25.59
CA ASP A 70 18.21 -42.55 24.56
C ASP A 70 17.46 -43.84 24.97
N SER A 71 16.23 -44.04 24.51
CA SER A 71 15.59 -45.36 24.36
C SER A 71 14.43 -45.30 23.36
N ASP A 72 14.70 -45.77 22.13
CA ASP A 72 13.74 -46.37 21.21
C ASP A 72 13.68 -47.89 21.47
N THR A 73 12.53 -48.56 21.33
CA THR A 73 12.42 -49.92 20.76
C THR A 73 10.95 -50.24 20.44
N GLY A 74 10.71 -50.67 19.19
CA GLY A 74 9.40 -51.07 18.66
C GLY A 74 9.08 -52.58 18.74
N SER A 75 7.85 -52.87 18.30
CA SER A 75 7.15 -54.16 18.09
C SER A 75 7.94 -55.32 17.50
N GLU A 76 7.50 -56.58 17.71
CA GLU A 76 7.19 -57.65 16.70
C GLU A 76 6.28 -58.78 17.30
N ASN A 77 5.66 -59.59 16.42
CA ASN A 77 4.42 -60.40 16.55
C ASN A 77 4.55 -61.86 17.06
N SER A 78 3.42 -62.51 17.43
CA SER A 78 3.06 -63.90 17.00
C SER A 78 1.63 -64.34 17.35
N GLU A 79 1.07 -65.14 16.43
CA GLU A 79 -0.27 -65.79 16.29
C GLU A 79 -0.64 -66.79 17.44
N VAL A 80 -1.85 -67.35 17.62
CA VAL A 80 -2.75 -68.06 16.67
C VAL A 80 -4.12 -68.46 17.31
N SER A 81 -5.14 -68.58 16.45
CA SER A 81 -6.34 -69.47 16.43
C SER A 81 -7.57 -69.33 17.35
N GLU A 82 -8.74 -69.40 16.69
CA GLU A 82 -10.14 -69.43 17.16
C GLU A 82 -10.65 -70.84 17.57
N PRO A 83 -11.93 -71.02 18.01
CA PRO A 83 -13.06 -71.16 17.07
C PRO A 83 -14.47 -70.65 17.50
N ASP A 84 -15.24 -70.28 16.47
CA ASP A 84 -16.67 -70.53 16.14
C ASP A 84 -17.90 -69.87 16.82
N CYS A 85 -18.58 -69.08 15.96
CA CYS A 85 -19.99 -69.09 15.50
C CYS A 85 -21.18 -68.82 16.45
N SER A 86 -21.95 -67.75 16.14
CA SER A 86 -23.37 -67.80 15.70
C SER A 86 -23.91 -66.42 15.26
N ALA A 87 -24.91 -66.44 14.38
CA ALA A 87 -25.14 -65.51 13.27
C ALA A 87 -26.24 -64.42 13.45
N ALA A 88 -26.20 -63.45 12.51
CA ALA A 88 -27.29 -62.62 11.93
C ALA A 88 -27.95 -61.57 12.87
N SER A 89 -28.24 -60.33 12.48
CA SER A 89 -28.46 -59.69 11.16
C SER A 89 -28.61 -58.17 11.32
N THR A 90 -28.55 -57.45 10.20
CA THR A 90 -28.92 -56.03 9.96
C THR A 90 -27.87 -54.97 10.27
N GLU A 91 -26.88 -54.91 9.38
CA GLU A 91 -26.18 -53.68 9.01
C GLU A 91 -27.18 -52.72 8.35
N ASP A 92 -27.62 -51.70 9.08
CA ASP A 92 -28.03 -50.43 8.49
C ASP A 92 -27.07 -49.36 9.04
N LYS A 93 -25.89 -49.34 8.42
CA LYS A 93 -24.74 -48.51 8.78
C LYS A 93 -25.07 -47.08 8.37
N PHE A 94 -25.70 -46.34 9.29
CA PHE A 94 -25.93 -44.91 9.20
C PHE A 94 -24.70 -44.18 8.68
N ARG A 95 -24.76 -43.78 7.41
CA ARG A 95 -23.75 -42.99 6.70
C ARG A 95 -23.90 -41.50 7.06
N LEU A 96 -24.04 -41.18 8.35
CA LEU A 96 -24.24 -39.83 8.90
C LEU A 96 -22.99 -39.23 9.55
N ASP A 97 -21.83 -39.86 9.38
CA ASP A 97 -20.65 -39.54 10.20
C ASP A 97 -19.65 -38.60 9.53
N SER A 98 -19.90 -38.18 8.28
CA SER A 98 -19.03 -37.21 7.60
C SER A 98 -19.50 -35.78 7.75
N THR A 99 -20.80 -35.50 7.94
CA THR A 99 -21.32 -34.14 8.10
C THR A 99 -21.37 -33.72 9.57
N SER A 100 -21.59 -34.69 10.47
CA SER A 100 -21.74 -34.45 11.92
C SER A 100 -20.41 -34.09 12.63
N LYS A 101 -19.27 -34.58 12.14
CA LYS A 101 -17.95 -34.24 12.69
C LYS A 101 -17.48 -32.82 12.36
N PHE A 102 -17.97 -32.22 11.28
CA PHE A 102 -17.70 -30.80 10.96
C PHE A 102 -18.56 -29.83 11.76
N LEU A 103 -19.73 -30.25 12.24
CA LEU A 103 -20.63 -29.41 13.01
C LEU A 103 -20.25 -29.30 14.49
N LEU A 104 -19.54 -30.28 15.04
CA LEU A 104 -19.15 -30.31 16.46
C LEU A 104 -17.99 -29.37 16.83
N ASN A 105 -17.31 -28.79 15.83
CA ASN A 105 -16.26 -27.76 16.01
C ASN A 105 -16.64 -26.41 15.42
N ALA A 106 -17.93 -26.19 15.14
CA ALA A 106 -18.44 -24.87 14.81
C ALA A 106 -18.29 -23.97 16.04
N MET A 107 -17.43 -22.96 15.94
CA MET A 107 -17.32 -21.93 16.97
C MET A 107 -18.69 -21.28 17.13
N ALA A 108 -19.20 -21.26 18.36
CA ALA A 108 -20.41 -20.51 18.68
C ALA A 108 -20.18 -19.02 18.37
N ILE A 109 -21.23 -18.31 17.94
CA ILE A 109 -21.17 -16.86 17.66
C ILE A 109 -20.66 -16.10 18.90
N GLU A 110 -20.93 -16.61 20.09
CA GLU A 110 -20.52 -16.08 21.39
C GLU A 110 -19.02 -16.17 21.60
N ASP A 111 -18.39 -17.25 21.13
CA ASP A 111 -16.94 -17.44 21.21
C ASP A 111 -16.20 -16.54 20.21
N TYR A 112 -16.79 -16.33 19.03
CA TYR A 112 -16.34 -15.29 18.10
C TYR A 112 -16.36 -13.91 18.78
N ARG A 113 -17.51 -13.52 19.34
CA ARG A 113 -17.72 -12.19 19.94
C ARG A 113 -16.88 -11.92 21.18
N LYS A 114 -16.57 -12.94 21.97
CA LYS A 114 -15.86 -12.78 23.25
C LYS A 114 -14.35 -12.98 23.12
N ASN A 115 -13.91 -13.92 22.28
CA ASN A 115 -12.53 -14.39 22.32
C ASN A 115 -11.73 -14.10 21.04
N HIS A 116 -12.39 -13.85 19.90
CA HIS A 116 -11.72 -13.65 18.62
C HIS A 116 -11.85 -12.22 18.12
N TRP A 117 -13.07 -11.71 17.98
CA TRP A 117 -13.33 -10.36 17.48
C TRP A 117 -12.65 -9.26 18.30
N PRO A 118 -12.68 -9.24 19.65
CA PRO A 118 -12.06 -8.14 20.41
C PRO A 118 -10.55 -8.01 20.16
N ASN A 119 -9.85 -9.15 19.99
CA ASN A 119 -8.42 -9.16 19.67
C ASN A 119 -8.15 -8.67 18.24
N LEU A 120 -9.02 -9.04 17.29
CA LEU A 120 -8.97 -8.54 15.91
C LEU A 120 -9.27 -7.05 15.85
N GLU A 121 -10.28 -6.59 16.57
CA GLU A 121 -10.71 -5.21 16.63
C GLU A 121 -9.60 -4.31 17.18
N GLU A 122 -8.99 -4.69 18.30
CA GLU A 122 -7.87 -3.97 18.89
C GLU A 122 -6.67 -3.93 17.93
N ALA A 123 -6.39 -5.04 17.24
CA ALA A 123 -5.35 -5.08 16.22
C ALA A 123 -5.64 -4.13 15.05
N ILE A 124 -6.90 -4.08 14.58
CA ILE A 124 -7.32 -3.15 13.51
C ILE A 124 -7.15 -1.70 13.97
N ASP A 125 -7.55 -1.36 15.19
CA ASP A 125 -7.37 0.00 15.74
C ASP A 125 -5.90 0.41 15.73
N ARG A 126 -5.02 -0.50 16.17
CA ARG A 126 -3.58 -0.27 16.15
C ARG A 126 -3.06 -0.08 14.73
N LEU A 127 -3.52 -0.88 13.76
CA LEU A 127 -3.12 -0.75 12.35
C LEU A 127 -3.62 0.53 11.68
N LEU A 128 -4.79 1.05 12.08
CA LEU A 128 -5.35 2.29 11.56
C LEU A 128 -4.68 3.54 12.16
N ILE A 129 -4.26 3.49 13.42
CA ILE A 129 -3.67 4.63 14.13
C ILE A 129 -2.15 4.70 13.96
N GLN A 130 -1.45 3.56 13.88
CA GLN A 130 0.02 3.56 13.90
C GLN A 130 0.61 3.99 12.56
N ASN A 131 1.58 4.90 12.64
CA ASN A 131 2.47 5.22 11.53
C ASN A 131 3.50 4.10 11.36
N LEU A 132 3.83 3.75 10.11
CA LEU A 132 4.80 2.71 9.75
C LEU A 132 6.20 2.87 10.40
N SER A 133 6.51 4.03 11.00
CA SER A 133 7.78 4.28 11.70
C SER A 133 7.83 3.75 13.13
N ASP A 134 6.68 3.50 13.76
CA ASP A 134 6.62 2.96 15.11
C ASP A 134 6.58 1.43 15.02
N HIS A 135 7.47 0.74 15.74
CA HIS A 135 7.53 -0.71 15.76
C HIS A 135 6.14 -1.28 16.12
N ILE A 136 5.51 -1.96 15.15
CA ILE A 136 4.19 -2.57 15.31
C ILE A 136 4.29 -3.62 16.41
N SER A 137 3.62 -3.37 17.53
CA SER A 137 3.57 -4.29 18.67
C SER A 137 2.58 -5.45 18.47
N VAL A 138 1.96 -5.54 17.29
CA VAL A 138 0.95 -6.55 16.97
C VAL A 138 1.58 -7.72 16.21
N SER A 139 1.30 -8.94 16.66
CA SER A 139 1.76 -10.14 15.96
C SER A 139 0.86 -10.44 14.75
N TYR A 140 1.38 -10.16 13.55
CA TYR A 140 0.71 -10.49 12.29
C TYR A 140 0.27 -11.96 12.21
N ALA A 141 1.08 -12.89 12.71
CA ALA A 141 0.76 -14.31 12.74
C ALA A 141 -0.46 -14.61 13.63
N GLN A 142 -0.60 -13.91 14.77
CA GLN A 142 -1.76 -14.09 15.65
C GLN A 142 -3.03 -13.54 15.00
N ILE A 143 -2.99 -12.32 14.43
CA ILE A 143 -4.15 -11.72 13.77
C ILE A 143 -4.61 -12.61 12.61
N TYR A 144 -3.67 -13.04 11.76
CA TYR A 144 -3.96 -13.96 10.67
C TYR A 144 -4.56 -15.28 11.18
N GLY A 145 -4.03 -15.83 12.29
CA GLY A 145 -4.57 -17.03 12.92
C GLY A 145 -6.03 -16.87 13.38
N TYR A 146 -6.40 -15.70 13.91
CA TYR A 146 -7.79 -15.41 14.27
C TYR A 146 -8.69 -15.32 13.04
N VAL A 147 -8.26 -14.61 11.98
CA VAL A 147 -9.00 -14.52 10.71
C VAL A 147 -9.23 -15.91 10.11
N TYR A 148 -8.17 -16.72 10.04
CA TYR A 148 -8.24 -18.08 9.52
C TYR A 148 -9.28 -18.94 10.27
N LYS A 149 -9.23 -18.93 11.61
CA LYS A 149 -10.20 -19.65 12.45
C LYS A 149 -11.64 -19.20 12.19
N CYS A 150 -11.88 -17.89 12.17
CA CYS A 150 -13.22 -17.32 11.93
C CYS A 150 -13.78 -17.75 10.57
N VAL A 151 -12.95 -17.72 9.51
CA VAL A 151 -13.38 -18.14 8.17
C VAL A 151 -13.64 -19.65 8.11
N CYS A 152 -12.76 -20.47 8.69
CA CYS A 152 -12.93 -21.93 8.72
C CYS A 152 -14.19 -22.37 9.48
N GLN A 153 -14.60 -21.58 10.47
CA GLN A 153 -15.79 -21.84 11.29
C GLN A 153 -17.04 -21.13 10.78
N GLN A 154 -17.05 -20.74 9.49
CA GLN A 154 -18.20 -20.17 8.77
C GLN A 154 -18.68 -18.79 9.26
N HIS A 155 -17.82 -18.02 9.94
CA HIS A 155 -18.11 -16.64 10.36
C HIS A 155 -17.63 -15.59 9.36
N SER A 156 -17.44 -15.94 8.08
CA SER A 156 -16.85 -15.03 7.08
C SER A 156 -17.70 -13.77 6.84
N GLU A 157 -19.02 -13.92 6.75
CA GLU A 157 -19.93 -12.78 6.53
C GLU A 157 -19.95 -11.84 7.72
N LEU A 158 -20.04 -12.40 8.93
CA LEU A 158 -19.99 -11.64 10.18
C LEU A 158 -18.65 -10.90 10.31
N LEU A 159 -17.53 -11.59 10.07
CA LEU A 159 -16.20 -10.99 10.12
C LEU A 159 -16.03 -9.85 9.12
N TYR A 160 -16.54 -10.00 7.90
CA TYR A 160 -16.51 -8.94 6.90
C TYR A 160 -17.39 -7.74 7.32
N SER A 161 -18.60 -7.99 7.84
CA SER A 161 -19.49 -6.95 8.36
C SER A 161 -18.85 -6.18 9.51
N ASP A 162 -18.23 -6.88 10.46
CA ASP A 162 -17.58 -6.25 11.61
C ASP A 162 -16.34 -5.45 11.19
N LEU A 163 -15.51 -5.99 10.29
CA LEU A 163 -14.34 -5.28 9.73
C LEU A 163 -14.77 -3.98 9.02
N THR A 164 -15.74 -4.06 8.13
CA THR A 164 -16.23 -2.89 7.38
C THR A 164 -16.89 -1.87 8.30
N SER A 165 -17.67 -2.31 9.28
CA SER A 165 -18.28 -1.43 10.30
C SER A 165 -17.22 -0.73 11.14
N LYS A 166 -16.20 -1.45 11.60
CA LYS A 166 -15.10 -0.90 12.40
C LYS A 166 -14.30 0.16 11.64
N ILE A 167 -13.92 -0.15 10.39
CA ILE A 167 -13.19 0.80 9.53
C ILE A 167 -14.07 2.00 9.21
N THR A 168 -15.36 1.81 8.93
CA THR A 168 -16.30 2.90 8.67
C THR A 168 -16.41 3.84 9.87
N ALA A 169 -16.54 3.32 11.09
CA ALA A 169 -16.60 4.13 12.30
C ALA A 169 -15.32 4.98 12.49
N HIS A 170 -14.14 4.40 12.25
CA HIS A 170 -12.89 5.14 12.28
C HIS A 170 -12.85 6.24 11.21
N LEU A 171 -13.27 5.94 9.98
CA LEU A 171 -13.29 6.92 8.89
C LEU A 171 -14.25 8.08 9.15
N GLN A 172 -15.40 7.83 9.77
CA GLN A 172 -16.34 8.88 10.19
C GLN A 172 -15.71 9.80 11.26
N GLN A 173 -14.92 9.23 12.19
CA GLN A 173 -14.16 10.02 13.16
C GLN A 173 -13.10 10.90 12.46
N VAL A 174 -12.32 10.33 11.53
CA VAL A 174 -11.34 11.08 10.72
C VAL A 174 -12.03 12.19 9.94
N SER A 175 -13.18 11.91 9.32
CA SER A 175 -14.00 12.89 8.60
C SER A 175 -14.41 14.04 9.52
N THR A 176 -14.88 13.74 10.74
CA THR A 176 -15.27 14.76 11.73
C THR A 176 -14.08 15.61 12.16
N GLN A 177 -12.90 15.02 12.35
CA GLN A 177 -11.67 15.75 12.69
C GLN A 177 -11.23 16.68 11.56
N LEU A 178 -11.33 16.24 10.30
CA LEU A 178 -11.05 17.07 9.13
C LEU A 178 -12.05 18.24 9.01
N GLN A 179 -13.33 18.00 9.28
CA GLN A 179 -14.35 19.06 9.27
C GLN A 179 -14.12 20.12 10.35
N ALA A 180 -13.60 19.72 11.52
CA ALA A 180 -13.25 20.63 12.61
C ALA A 180 -11.94 21.41 12.35
N SER A 181 -11.12 20.96 11.41
CA SER A 181 -9.83 21.58 11.11
C SER A 181 -9.97 22.89 10.30
N PRO A 182 -9.05 23.86 10.46
CA PRO A 182 -9.08 25.10 9.70
C PRO A 182 -8.91 24.83 8.20
N THR A 183 -9.65 25.58 7.37
CA THR A 183 -9.68 25.40 5.91
C THR A 183 -8.30 25.60 5.27
N GLU A 184 -7.45 26.42 5.88
CA GLU A 184 -6.08 26.71 5.43
C GLU A 184 -5.18 25.48 5.40
N ASN A 185 -5.39 24.53 6.33
CA ASN A 185 -4.60 23.31 6.46
C ASN A 185 -5.34 22.08 5.92
N LEU A 186 -6.48 22.27 5.24
CA LEU A 186 -7.33 21.16 4.81
C LEU A 186 -6.60 20.25 3.81
N ILE A 187 -5.77 20.80 2.94
CA ILE A 187 -5.02 20.01 1.94
C ILE A 187 -4.01 19.11 2.64
N GLU A 188 -3.23 19.66 3.58
CA GLU A 188 -2.23 18.94 4.36
C GLU A 188 -2.86 17.87 5.25
N ASN A 189 -3.91 18.24 6.00
CA ASN A 189 -4.61 17.32 6.90
C ASN A 189 -5.28 16.18 6.11
N PHE A 190 -5.90 16.49 4.97
CA PHE A 190 -6.47 15.48 4.09
C PHE A 190 -5.38 14.55 3.54
N ASN A 191 -4.22 15.10 3.14
CA ASN A 191 -3.09 14.28 2.68
C ASN A 191 -2.57 13.34 3.77
N ILE A 192 -2.45 13.82 5.02
CA ILE A 192 -2.05 12.99 6.16
C ILE A 192 -3.05 11.85 6.35
N ALA A 193 -4.35 12.16 6.44
CA ALA A 193 -5.39 11.15 6.60
C ALA A 193 -5.40 10.11 5.46
N LEU A 194 -5.25 10.56 4.21
CA LEU A 194 -5.23 9.69 3.03
C LEU A 194 -3.99 8.80 3.03
N THR A 195 -2.79 9.36 3.22
CA THR A 195 -1.54 8.60 3.18
C THR A 195 -1.44 7.61 4.33
N GLN A 196 -1.89 8.00 5.53
CA GLN A 196 -1.99 7.10 6.67
C GLN A 196 -2.94 5.93 6.38
N TYR A 197 -4.15 6.22 5.88
CA TYR A 197 -5.10 5.16 5.57
C TYR A 197 -4.58 4.19 4.50
N LEU A 198 -3.99 4.71 3.42
CA LEU A 198 -3.37 3.88 2.38
C LEU A 198 -2.23 3.01 2.91
N ALA A 199 -1.43 3.53 3.84
CA ALA A 199 -0.39 2.77 4.52
C ALA A 199 -1.00 1.66 5.39
N SER A 200 -2.05 1.95 6.17
CA SER A 200 -2.77 0.94 6.96
C SER A 200 -3.34 -0.18 6.09
N LEU A 201 -3.87 0.13 4.90
CA LEU A 201 -4.36 -0.88 3.97
C LEU A 201 -3.27 -1.85 3.50
N GLN A 202 -2.01 -1.41 3.39
CA GLN A 202 -0.89 -2.29 3.05
C GLN A 202 -0.66 -3.36 4.14
N CYS A 203 -1.08 -3.11 5.38
CA CYS A 203 -0.99 -4.06 6.48
C CYS A 203 -2.28 -4.88 6.66
N ILE A 204 -3.45 -4.23 6.56
CA ILE A 204 -4.75 -4.88 6.79
C ILE A 204 -5.05 -5.91 5.70
N VAL A 205 -4.87 -5.57 4.42
CA VAL A 205 -5.25 -6.46 3.32
C VAL A 205 -4.52 -7.81 3.37
N PRO A 206 -3.18 -7.88 3.57
CA PRO A 206 -2.48 -9.16 3.71
C PRO A 206 -2.94 -9.99 4.91
N VAL A 207 -3.26 -9.35 6.05
CA VAL A 207 -3.76 -10.06 7.24
C VAL A 207 -5.12 -10.71 6.98
N PHE A 208 -5.96 -10.04 6.20
CA PHE A 208 -7.29 -10.53 5.83
C PHE A 208 -7.32 -11.29 4.51
N ILE A 209 -6.16 -11.69 3.96
CA ILE A 209 -6.07 -12.34 2.64
C ILE A 209 -6.91 -13.62 2.56
N TYR A 210 -7.01 -14.38 3.65
CA TYR A 210 -7.82 -15.60 3.69
C TYR A 210 -9.32 -15.27 3.60
N LEU A 211 -9.79 -14.23 4.29
CA LEU A 211 -11.16 -13.73 4.13
C LEU A 211 -11.40 -13.24 2.70
N ASN A 212 -10.44 -12.51 2.11
CA ASN A 212 -10.55 -12.03 0.73
C ASN A 212 -10.75 -13.20 -0.24
N LYS A 213 -9.87 -14.21 -0.18
CA LYS A 213 -9.91 -15.36 -1.10
C LYS A 213 -11.17 -16.22 -0.93
N PHE A 214 -11.52 -16.57 0.29
CA PHE A 214 -12.55 -17.59 0.55
C PHE A 214 -13.97 -17.05 0.73
N TYR A 215 -14.14 -15.73 0.82
CA TYR A 215 -15.45 -15.12 0.93
C TYR A 215 -15.66 -14.00 -0.09
N ILE A 216 -14.79 -12.99 -0.12
CA ILE A 216 -15.03 -11.78 -0.90
C ILE A 216 -14.87 -12.05 -2.40
N GLU A 217 -13.75 -12.63 -2.83
CA GLU A 217 -13.52 -12.99 -4.24
C GLU A 217 -14.46 -14.11 -4.68
N SER A 218 -14.57 -15.18 -3.89
CA SER A 218 -15.29 -16.40 -4.30
C SER A 218 -16.81 -16.32 -4.18
N LYS A 219 -17.36 -15.60 -3.20
CA LYS A 219 -18.82 -15.48 -3.02
C LYS A 219 -19.38 -14.13 -3.44
N LEU A 220 -18.64 -13.04 -3.22
CA LEU A 220 -19.12 -11.69 -3.52
C LEU A 220 -18.60 -11.16 -4.86
N ASN A 221 -17.64 -11.84 -5.50
CA ASN A 221 -16.98 -11.44 -6.74
C ASN A 221 -16.44 -9.99 -6.68
N ARG A 222 -15.78 -9.68 -5.57
CA ARG A 222 -15.20 -8.36 -5.24
C ARG A 222 -13.77 -8.52 -4.72
N ASP A 223 -13.08 -7.41 -4.53
CA ASP A 223 -11.77 -7.36 -3.89
C ASP A 223 -11.81 -6.53 -2.59
N LEU A 224 -11.20 -7.05 -1.52
CA LEU A 224 -11.17 -6.39 -0.22
C LEU A 224 -10.50 -5.02 -0.27
N LYS A 225 -9.39 -4.87 -1.02
CA LYS A 225 -8.70 -3.58 -1.09
C LYS A 225 -9.60 -2.56 -1.77
N GLU A 226 -10.31 -2.93 -2.83
CA GLU A 226 -11.28 -2.06 -3.49
C GLU A 226 -12.45 -1.67 -2.57
N ASP A 227 -13.02 -2.63 -1.84
CA ASP A 227 -14.08 -2.36 -0.87
C ASP A 227 -13.62 -1.36 0.22
N LEU A 228 -12.42 -1.53 0.76
CA LEU A 228 -11.87 -0.62 1.78
C LEU A 228 -11.50 0.76 1.21
N MET A 229 -10.94 0.82 -0.01
CA MET A 229 -10.71 2.08 -0.72
C MET A 229 -12.02 2.86 -0.92
N LYS A 230 -13.10 2.15 -1.27
CA LYS A 230 -14.42 2.72 -1.42
C LYS A 230 -14.95 3.30 -0.11
N LEU A 231 -14.70 2.65 1.04
CA LEU A 231 -15.12 3.21 2.34
C LEU A 231 -14.50 4.59 2.60
N PHE A 232 -13.21 4.79 2.31
CA PHE A 232 -12.58 6.11 2.44
C PHE A 232 -13.15 7.12 1.44
N ALA A 233 -13.38 6.69 0.20
CA ALA A 233 -13.99 7.53 -0.82
C ALA A 233 -15.37 8.05 -0.35
N ASP A 234 -16.21 7.15 0.15
CA ASP A 234 -17.60 7.44 0.53
C ASP A 234 -17.70 8.27 1.82
N HIS A 235 -16.91 7.96 2.86
CA HIS A 235 -17.07 8.55 4.19
C HIS A 235 -16.15 9.73 4.49
N VAL A 236 -15.06 9.88 3.73
CA VAL A 236 -14.07 10.95 3.95
C VAL A 236 -13.93 11.83 2.73
N ALA A 237 -13.58 11.27 1.58
CA ALA A 237 -13.23 12.08 0.42
C ALA A 237 -14.45 12.83 -0.17
N GLU A 238 -15.58 12.15 -0.37
CA GLU A 238 -16.79 12.76 -0.95
C GLU A 238 -17.30 13.94 -0.10
N GLU A 239 -17.30 13.79 1.23
CA GLU A 239 -17.70 14.82 2.20
C GLU A 239 -16.83 16.09 2.11
N HIS A 240 -15.55 15.92 1.80
CA HIS A 240 -14.59 17.02 1.77
C HIS A 240 -14.34 17.55 0.35
N LEU A 241 -14.74 16.82 -0.69
CA LEU A 241 -14.43 17.13 -2.08
C LEU A 241 -14.86 18.54 -2.50
N ARG A 242 -16.07 18.96 -2.07
CA ARG A 242 -16.62 20.29 -2.38
C ARG A 242 -15.77 21.45 -1.86
N LYS A 243 -15.12 21.27 -0.70
CA LYS A 243 -14.24 22.27 -0.10
C LYS A 243 -12.80 22.12 -0.57
N LEU A 244 -12.34 20.87 -0.74
CA LEU A 244 -10.97 20.55 -1.12
C LEU A 244 -10.66 20.95 -2.57
N MET A 245 -11.56 20.70 -3.52
CA MET A 245 -11.29 20.92 -4.94
C MET A 245 -10.99 22.39 -5.28
N PRO A 246 -11.78 23.39 -4.82
CA PRO A 246 -11.44 24.80 -5.05
C PRO A 246 -10.11 25.22 -4.42
N LEU A 247 -9.76 24.66 -3.26
CA LEU A 247 -8.48 24.94 -2.60
C LEU A 247 -7.30 24.38 -3.40
N LEU A 248 -7.43 23.16 -3.94
CA LEU A 248 -6.39 22.57 -4.79
C LEU A 248 -6.18 23.40 -6.07
N ILE A 249 -7.25 23.86 -6.70
CA ILE A 249 -7.16 24.73 -7.90
C ILE A 249 -6.49 26.07 -7.56
N LYS A 250 -6.88 26.69 -6.44
CA LYS A 250 -6.27 27.94 -5.98
C LYS A 250 -4.78 27.77 -5.68
N ALA A 251 -4.44 26.74 -4.92
CA ALA A 251 -3.05 26.42 -4.56
C ALA A 251 -2.20 26.07 -5.79
N HIS A 252 -2.76 25.42 -6.81
CA HIS A 252 -2.06 25.17 -8.06
C HIS A 252 -1.72 26.46 -8.84
N SER A 253 -2.54 27.51 -8.68
CA SER A 253 -2.33 28.81 -9.30
C SER A 253 -1.37 29.72 -8.50
N MET A 254 -0.99 29.33 -7.29
CA MET A 254 -0.16 30.11 -6.37
C MET A 254 1.11 29.33 -6.01
N PRO A 255 2.28 29.72 -6.55
CA PRO A 255 3.54 29.04 -6.24
C PRO A 255 3.82 29.00 -4.73
N PHE A 256 4.34 27.87 -4.24
CA PHE A 256 4.79 27.64 -2.86
C PHE A 256 3.70 27.65 -1.76
N GLN A 257 2.42 27.78 -2.11
CA GLN A 257 1.35 27.71 -1.10
C GLN A 257 1.24 26.29 -0.50
N VAL A 258 1.39 25.26 -1.32
CA VAL A 258 1.38 23.84 -0.91
C VAL A 258 2.61 23.17 -1.51
N HIS A 259 3.25 22.28 -0.75
CA HIS A 259 4.41 21.57 -1.25
C HIS A 259 4.03 20.69 -2.46
N PRO A 260 4.81 20.68 -3.56
CA PRO A 260 4.46 19.94 -4.78
C PRO A 260 4.22 18.44 -4.55
N SER A 261 4.94 17.81 -3.61
CA SER A 261 4.72 16.40 -3.26
C SER A 261 3.37 16.16 -2.59
N THR A 262 2.92 17.07 -1.71
CA THR A 262 1.60 17.02 -1.07
C THR A 262 0.51 17.14 -2.12
N MET A 263 0.64 18.12 -3.03
CA MET A 263 -0.31 18.31 -4.13
C MET A 263 -0.40 17.06 -5.01
N ALA A 264 0.76 16.53 -5.44
CA ALA A 264 0.81 15.32 -6.25
C ALA A 264 0.20 14.10 -5.53
N SER A 265 0.48 13.94 -4.23
CA SER A 265 -0.05 12.86 -3.39
C SER A 265 -1.57 12.93 -3.31
N VAL A 266 -2.14 14.10 -2.99
CA VAL A 266 -3.60 14.30 -2.92
C VAL A 266 -4.25 14.05 -4.28
N VAL A 267 -3.74 14.64 -5.36
CA VAL A 267 -4.33 14.48 -6.70
C VAL A 267 -4.29 13.04 -7.17
N LYS A 268 -3.15 12.36 -7.00
CA LYS A 268 -3.00 10.92 -7.35
C LYS A 268 -3.89 10.04 -6.47
N GLY A 269 -4.00 10.36 -5.18
CA GLY A 269 -4.83 9.64 -4.24
C GLY A 269 -6.33 9.79 -4.55
N LEU A 270 -6.80 11.00 -4.84
CA LEU A 270 -8.17 11.25 -5.31
C LEU A 270 -8.48 10.47 -6.58
N TYR A 271 -7.56 10.47 -7.56
CA TYR A 271 -7.73 9.69 -8.79
C TYR A 271 -7.78 8.18 -8.53
N SER A 272 -6.96 7.68 -7.61
CA SER A 272 -6.93 6.27 -7.23
C SER A 272 -8.19 5.83 -6.48
N LEU A 273 -8.84 6.74 -5.75
CA LEU A 273 -10.12 6.50 -5.06
C LEU A 273 -11.27 6.47 -6.07
N ARG A 274 -11.42 7.54 -6.87
CA ARG A 274 -12.42 7.61 -7.95
C ARG A 274 -11.88 8.42 -9.14
N PRO A 275 -11.59 7.77 -10.28
CA PRO A 275 -11.09 8.46 -11.47
C PRO A 275 -12.03 9.55 -12.01
N GLU A 276 -13.34 9.40 -11.81
CA GLU A 276 -14.36 10.34 -12.28
C GLU A 276 -14.20 11.76 -11.71
N TRP A 277 -13.61 11.90 -10.52
CA TRP A 277 -13.35 13.22 -9.93
C TRP A 277 -12.34 14.05 -10.73
N ALA A 278 -11.55 13.43 -11.62
CA ALA A 278 -10.68 14.17 -12.53
C ALA A 278 -11.46 15.11 -13.47
N GLN A 279 -12.73 14.80 -13.74
CA GLN A 279 -13.61 15.64 -14.57
C GLN A 279 -13.93 16.98 -13.92
N LEU A 280 -13.84 17.08 -12.58
CA LEU A 280 -14.09 18.31 -11.84
C LEU A 280 -12.98 19.36 -12.04
N ALA A 281 -11.75 18.92 -12.27
CA ALA A 281 -10.60 19.80 -12.50
C ALA A 281 -9.58 19.20 -13.49
N PRO A 282 -9.93 19.01 -14.77
CA PRO A 282 -9.08 18.27 -15.71
C PRO A 282 -7.66 18.83 -15.85
N ALA A 283 -7.53 20.17 -15.87
CA ALA A 283 -6.24 20.85 -15.95
C ALA A 283 -5.35 20.53 -14.73
N LEU A 284 -5.91 20.55 -13.52
CA LEU A 284 -5.19 20.20 -12.30
C LEU A 284 -4.68 18.77 -12.36
N PHE A 285 -5.57 17.81 -12.64
CA PHE A 285 -5.22 16.39 -12.66
C PHE A 285 -4.16 16.09 -13.73
N SER A 286 -4.32 16.64 -14.95
CA SER A 286 -3.39 16.45 -16.07
C SER A 286 -1.95 16.90 -15.79
N SER A 287 -1.76 17.83 -14.85
CA SER A 287 -0.42 18.29 -14.46
C SER A 287 0.34 17.28 -13.58
N PHE A 288 -0.36 16.34 -12.93
CA PHE A 288 0.23 15.39 -11.99
C PHE A 288 0.16 13.92 -12.43
N ILE A 289 -0.74 13.57 -13.34
CA ILE A 289 -0.91 12.22 -13.85
C ILE A 289 -0.84 12.29 -15.39
N PRO A 290 0.09 11.57 -16.04
CA PRO A 290 0.17 11.54 -17.49
C PRO A 290 -1.03 10.80 -18.09
N GLN A 291 -1.43 11.17 -19.32
CA GLN A 291 -2.43 10.45 -20.12
C GLN A 291 -3.86 10.33 -19.52
N ILE A 292 -4.28 11.24 -18.65
CA ILE A 292 -5.67 11.22 -18.10
C ILE A 292 -6.70 11.65 -19.15
N HIS A 293 -6.31 12.47 -20.12
CA HIS A 293 -7.23 12.88 -21.17
C HIS A 293 -7.54 11.70 -22.08
N PRO A 294 -8.80 11.55 -22.54
CA PRO A 294 -9.13 10.57 -23.55
C PRO A 294 -8.17 10.69 -24.74
N PRO A 295 -7.78 9.56 -25.36
CA PRO A 295 -7.07 9.59 -26.63
C PRO A 295 -7.81 10.52 -27.60
N ALA A 296 -7.06 11.36 -28.32
CA ALA A 296 -7.64 12.27 -29.29
C ALA A 296 -8.47 11.47 -30.31
N VAL A 297 -9.75 11.81 -30.44
CA VAL A 297 -10.65 11.17 -31.40
C VAL A 297 -10.64 11.99 -32.69
N GLU A 298 -10.59 11.33 -33.84
CA GLU A 298 -10.57 11.99 -35.16
C GLU A 298 -11.75 12.95 -35.37
N SER A 299 -12.92 12.62 -34.80
CA SER A 299 -14.09 13.51 -34.84
C SER A 299 -13.88 14.86 -34.15
N GLN A 300 -12.89 14.97 -33.24
CA GLN A 300 -12.56 16.19 -32.51
C GLN A 300 -11.37 16.95 -33.11
N LEU A 301 -10.82 16.50 -34.25
CA LEU A 301 -9.62 17.12 -34.86
C LEU A 301 -9.84 18.60 -35.19
N HIS A 302 -11.03 18.94 -35.70
CA HIS A 302 -11.39 20.32 -36.00
C HIS A 302 -11.41 21.20 -34.75
N ASP A 303 -11.98 20.71 -33.64
CA ASP A 303 -11.98 21.43 -32.36
C ASP A 303 -10.56 21.66 -31.84
N TYR A 304 -9.66 20.69 -32.02
CA TYR A 304 -8.25 20.85 -31.65
C TYR A 304 -7.55 21.89 -32.53
N ALA A 305 -7.79 21.87 -33.85
CA ALA A 305 -7.24 22.85 -34.78
C ALA A 305 -7.71 24.29 -34.46
N ASP A 306 -8.98 24.46 -34.09
CA ASP A 306 -9.53 25.76 -33.71
C ASP A 306 -8.93 26.28 -32.38
N ARG A 307 -8.76 25.39 -31.40
CA ARG A 307 -8.07 25.72 -30.14
C ARG A 307 -6.63 26.13 -30.38
N ASP A 308 -5.90 25.41 -31.23
CA ASP A 308 -4.52 25.74 -31.60
C ASP A 308 -4.43 27.09 -32.33
N ARG A 309 -5.32 27.35 -33.28
CA ARG A 309 -5.40 28.65 -33.98
C ARG A 309 -5.67 29.80 -33.01
N LYS A 310 -6.57 29.60 -32.04
CA LYS A 310 -6.86 30.60 -30.99
C LYS A 310 -5.65 30.86 -30.11
N LEU A 311 -4.96 29.81 -29.66
CA LEU A 311 -3.74 29.91 -28.86
C LEU A 311 -2.65 30.69 -29.59
N GLN A 312 -2.41 30.39 -30.87
CA GLN A 312 -1.42 31.09 -31.68
C GLN A 312 -1.75 32.58 -31.84
N MET A 313 -3.03 32.92 -31.98
CA MET A 313 -3.47 34.30 -32.04
C MET A 313 -3.20 35.03 -30.72
N GLU A 314 -3.51 34.40 -29.58
CA GLU A 314 -3.24 34.95 -28.25
C GLU A 314 -1.73 35.16 -28.00
N LEU A 315 -0.90 34.19 -28.38
CA LEU A 315 0.56 34.29 -28.28
C LEU A 315 1.11 35.42 -29.16
N SER A 316 0.61 35.54 -30.39
CA SER A 316 0.98 36.64 -31.28
C SER A 316 0.65 38.01 -30.67
N MET A 317 -0.51 38.14 -30.00
CA MET A 317 -0.91 39.37 -29.31
C MET A 317 -0.05 39.66 -28.08
N LYS A 318 0.45 38.62 -27.40
CA LYS A 318 1.37 38.74 -26.26
C LYS A 318 2.84 38.97 -26.66
N GLY A 319 3.10 39.25 -27.94
CA GLY A 319 4.45 39.56 -28.44
C GLY A 319 5.28 38.35 -28.85
N PHE A 320 4.64 37.19 -29.06
CA PHE A 320 5.26 35.98 -29.62
C PHE A 320 4.74 35.73 -31.05
N PRO A 321 5.08 36.59 -32.03
CA PRO A 321 4.64 36.40 -33.41
C PRO A 321 5.25 35.12 -34.00
N ARG A 322 4.53 34.51 -34.95
CA ARG A 322 5.10 33.42 -35.76
C ARG A 322 6.37 33.93 -36.44
N GLY A 323 7.52 33.34 -36.11
CA GLY A 323 8.79 33.65 -36.76
C GLY A 323 8.75 33.35 -38.26
N ASP A 324 9.67 33.97 -38.99
CA ASP A 324 9.82 33.85 -40.45
C ASP A 324 9.81 32.39 -40.91
N GLN A 325 8.75 32.01 -41.64
CA GLN A 325 8.57 30.65 -42.16
C GLN A 325 9.34 30.42 -43.46
N SER A 326 10.02 31.43 -44.01
CA SER A 326 10.80 31.34 -45.26
C SER A 326 11.96 30.35 -45.17
N ARG A 327 12.31 29.89 -43.96
CA ARG A 327 13.35 28.88 -43.71
C ARG A 327 12.81 27.45 -43.54
N LYS A 328 11.48 27.22 -43.61
CA LYS A 328 10.95 25.86 -43.64
C LYS A 328 11.28 25.24 -45.00
N ARG A 329 11.91 24.06 -44.98
CA ARG A 329 12.18 23.28 -46.19
C ARG A 329 10.86 23.08 -46.93
N ALA A 330 10.79 23.51 -48.18
CA ALA A 330 9.72 23.08 -49.07
C ALA A 330 9.81 21.55 -49.16
N SER A 331 8.72 20.86 -48.85
CA SER A 331 8.59 19.44 -49.15
C SER A 331 8.65 19.30 -50.67
N GLU A 332 9.80 18.83 -51.18
CA GLU A 332 9.94 18.39 -52.55
C GLU A 332 9.24 17.03 -52.66
N ASP A 333 7.95 17.06 -52.96
CA ASP A 333 7.27 15.90 -53.52
C ASP A 333 6.19 16.43 -54.48
N SER A 334 6.40 16.21 -55.78
CA SER A 334 5.49 16.49 -56.89
C SER A 334 5.63 15.42 -57.94
#